data_AF-A0A9X4IEN0-F1
#
_entry.id   AF-A0A9X4IEN0-F1
#
_cell.length_a   1.000
_cell.length_b   1.000
_cell.length_c   1.000
_cell.angle_alpha   90.00
_cell.angle_beta   90.00
_cell.angle_gamma   90.00
#
_symmetry.space_group_name_H-M   'P 1'
#
loop_
_entity.id
_entity.type
_entity.pdbx_description
1 polymer ?
#
loop_
_entity_poly.entity_id
_entity_poly.type
_entity_poly.pdbx_seq_one_letter_code
_entity_poly.pdbx_strand_id
1 'polypeptide(L)' 'MEELQSLISQVWLVWFLVLFSGILVWAYWPSRRARLNNDCAKIPLLDDAEPLPLRGRGAAQMKR' A
#
# COMPACT_ATOMS: atom_id res chain seq x y z
N MET A 1 -18.49 34.60 30.66
CA MET A 1 -18.02 33.20 30.73
C MET A 1 -18.22 32.43 29.42
N GLU A 2 -19.04 32.93 28.47
CA GLU A 2 -19.33 32.26 27.19
C GLU A 2 -18.18 32.33 26.16
N GLU A 3 -17.41 33.43 26.17
CA GLU A 3 -16.29 33.62 25.24
C GLU A 3 -15.16 32.59 25.44
N LEU A 4 -14.90 32.23 26.69
CA LEU A 4 -13.86 31.24 27.03
C LEU A 4 -14.23 29.84 26.51
N GLN A 5 -15.52 29.48 26.56
CA GLN A 5 -16.02 28.21 26.03
C GLN A 5 -15.91 28.16 24.51
N SER A 6 -16.26 29.24 23.83
CA SER A 6 -16.16 29.34 22.38
C SER A 6 -14.71 29.16 21.90
N LEU A 7 -13.75 29.83 22.56
CA LEU A 7 -12.33 29.71 22.24
C LEU A 7 -11.78 28.30 22.46
N ILE A 8 -12.17 27.63 23.55
CA ILE A 8 -11.75 26.26 23.85
C ILE A 8 -12.30 25.28 22.79
N SER A 9 -13.59 25.38 22.46
CA SER A 9 -14.20 24.51 21.45
C SER A 9 -13.58 24.73 20.07
N GLN A 10 -13.26 25.97 19.70
CA GLN A 10 -12.59 26.28 18.43
C GLN A 10 -11.18 25.70 18.36
N VAL A 11 -10.37 25.89 19.40
CA VAL A 11 -9.01 25.32 19.48
C VAL A 11 -9.07 23.80 19.43
N TRP A 12 -10.01 23.18 20.15
CA TRP A 12 -10.21 21.74 20.17
C TRP A 12 -10.49 21.17 18.77
N LEU A 13 -11.37 21.84 18.00
CA LEU A 13 -11.75 21.43 16.66
C LEU A 13 -10.58 21.52 15.67
N VAL A 14 -9.82 22.63 15.73
CA VAL A 14 -8.61 22.81 14.92
C VAL A 14 -7.57 21.76 15.29
N TRP A 15 -7.38 21.46 16.57
CA TRP A 15 -6.43 20.44 16.99
C TRP A 15 -6.82 19.05 16.51
N PHE A 16 -8.11 18.70 16.58
CA PHE A 16 -8.62 17.44 16.04
C PHE A 16 -8.32 17.30 14.55
N LEU A 17 -8.54 18.37 13.77
CA LEU A 17 -8.23 18.38 12.34
C LEU A 17 -6.74 18.22 12.06
N VAL A 18 -5.87 18.88 12.81
CA VAL A 18 -4.42 18.77 12.62
C VAL A 18 -3.92 17.38 13.01
N LEU A 19 -4.37 16.80 14.12
CA LEU A 19 -4.03 15.43 14.51
C LEU A 19 -4.51 14.42 13.47
N PHE A 20 -5.76 14.54 13.04
CA PHE A 20 -6.35 13.66 12.02
C PHE A 20 -5.60 13.75 10.69
N SER A 21 -5.33 14.98 10.23
CA SER A 21 -4.58 15.20 8.99
C SER A 21 -3.14 14.72 9.10
N GLY A 22 -2.51 14.89 10.27
CA GLY A 22 -1.18 14.35 10.54
C GLY A 22 -1.11 12.83 10.40
N ILE A 23 -2.12 12.12 10.92
CA ILE A 23 -2.25 10.66 10.77
C ILE A 23 -2.49 10.29 9.31
N LEU A 24 -3.36 10.99 8.59
CA LEU A 24 -3.59 10.74 7.17
C LEU A 24 -2.30 10.92 6.36
N VAL A 25 -1.61 12.05 6.51
CA VAL A 25 -0.36 12.31 5.81
C VAL A 25 0.69 11.25 6.14
N TRP A 26 0.78 10.83 7.41
CA TRP A 26 1.69 9.76 7.83
C TRP A 26 1.32 8.39 7.25
N ALA A 27 0.03 8.04 7.21
CA ALA A 27 -0.45 6.77 6.68
C ALA A 27 -0.34 6.68 5.15
N TYR A 28 -0.59 7.80 4.46
CA TYR A 28 -0.41 7.93 3.02
C TYR A 28 1.05 8.16 2.61
N TRP A 29 1.96 8.32 3.57
CA TRP A 29 3.38 8.52 3.29
C TRP A 29 3.99 7.28 2.61
N PRO A 30 4.42 7.38 1.34
CA PRO A 30 4.80 6.23 0.51
C PRO A 30 6.09 5.54 0.97
N SER A 31 6.89 6.16 1.84
CA SER A 31 8.20 5.64 2.27
C SER A 31 8.13 4.36 3.13
N ARG A 32 6.94 3.87 3.52
CA ARG A 32 6.78 2.56 4.18
C ARG A 32 6.16 1.49 3.27
N ARG A 33 5.48 1.89 2.18
CA ARG A 33 4.91 0.96 1.19
C ARG A 33 5.99 0.18 0.43
N ALA A 34 7.16 0.78 0.20
CA ALA A 34 8.26 0.11 -0.48
C ALA A 34 8.83 -1.09 0.31
N ARG A 35 8.83 -1.03 1.64
CA ARG A 35 9.27 -2.14 2.51
C ARG A 35 8.23 -3.26 2.57
N LEU A 36 6.94 -2.91 2.67
CA LEU A 36 5.86 -3.89 2.71
C LEU A 36 5.68 -4.61 1.35
N ASN A 37 5.88 -3.91 0.23
CA ASN A 37 5.81 -4.51 -1.10
C ASN A 37 7.01 -5.42 -1.43
N ASN A 38 8.20 -5.18 -0.86
CA ASN A 38 9.35 -6.07 -1.05
C ASN A 38 9.28 -7.32 -0.15
N ASP A 39 8.92 -7.15 1.12
CA ASP A 39 9.02 -8.24 2.11
C ASP A 39 7.71 -9.03 2.27
N CYS A 40 6.54 -8.40 2.14
CA CYS A 40 5.24 -9.05 2.42
C CYS A 40 4.35 -9.25 1.19
N ALA A 41 4.56 -8.51 0.10
CA ALA A 41 3.80 -8.71 -1.15
C ALA A 41 4.47 -9.73 -2.09
N LYS A 42 5.53 -10.40 -1.65
CA LYS A 42 6.03 -11.60 -2.32
C LYS A 42 5.06 -12.74 -2.01
N ILE A 43 4.12 -13.00 -2.92
CA ILE A 43 3.20 -14.14 -2.84
C ILE A 43 4.06 -15.40 -2.71
N PRO A 44 4.01 -16.13 -1.57
CA PRO A 44 4.88 -17.28 -1.35
C PRO A 44 4.72 -18.37 -2.41
N LEU A 45 3.56 -18.41 -3.08
CA LEU A 45 3.18 -19.39 -4.09
C LEU A 45 3.89 -19.23 -5.45
N LEU A 46 4.62 -18.14 -5.69
CA LEU A 46 5.33 -17.90 -6.95
C LEU A 46 6.73 -18.53 -6.97
N ASP A 47 7.31 -18.88 -5.82
CA ASP A 47 8.63 -19.54 -5.78
C ASP A 47 8.53 -21.01 -6.24
N ASP A 48 7.35 -21.64 -6.13
CA ASP A 48 7.05 -23.00 -6.61
C ASP A 48 6.24 -23.02 -7.92
N ALA A 49 6.05 -21.86 -8.56
CA ALA A 49 5.38 -21.80 -9.85
C ALA A 49 6.32 -22.41 -10.91
N GLU A 50 6.27 -23.74 -11.03
CA GLU A 50 6.86 -24.44 -12.16
C GLU A 50 6.42 -23.72 -13.44
N PRO A 51 7.35 -23.34 -14.32
CA PRO A 51 6.99 -22.72 -15.58
C PRO A 51 6.08 -23.71 -16.30
N LEU A 52 4.79 -23.38 -16.37
CA LEU A 52 3.85 -24.18 -17.14
C LEU A 52 4.45 -24.33 -18.54
N PRO A 53 4.64 -25.55 -19.06
CA PRO A 53 5.23 -25.73 -20.37
C PRO A 53 4.31 -25.02 -21.36
N LEU A 54 4.79 -23.90 -21.90
CA LEU A 54 4.09 -23.15 -22.92
C LEU A 54 3.85 -24.14 -24.06
N ARG A 55 2.58 -24.56 -24.21
CA ARG A 55 2.14 -25.48 -25.26
C ARG A 55 2.18 -24.73 -26.60
N GLY A 56 3.40 -24.55 -27.09
CA GLY A 56 3.77 -23.92 -28.35
C GLY A 56 3.68 -24.93 -29.48
N ARG A 57 2.49 -24.97 -30.08
CA ARG A 57 2.21 -25.39 -31.44
C ARG A 57 3.38 -25.03 -32.40
N GLY A 58 4.10 -26.03 -32.94
CA GLY A 58 4.95 -25.84 -34.12
C GLY A 58 6.42 -26.28 -34.00
N ALA A 59 6.68 -27.59 -33.90
CA ALA A 59 7.98 -28.16 -34.28
C ALA A 59 7.78 -29.47 -35.04
N ALA A 60 6.90 -29.42 -36.04
CA ALA A 60 7.12 -30.23 -37.23
C ALA A 60 8.35 -29.63 -37.92
N GLN A 61 9.51 -30.30 -37.87
CA GLN A 61 10.62 -30.13 -38.81
C GLN A 61 11.74 -31.13 -38.45
N MET A 62 11.92 -32.12 -39.34
CA MET A 62 13.22 -32.45 -39.95
C MET A 62 14.38 -32.82 -39.01
N LYS A 63 14.76 -34.09 -38.94
CA LYS A 63 15.71 -34.74 -39.88
C LYS A 63 15.71 -36.23 -39.56
N ARG A 64 15.33 -37.07 -40.53
CA ARG A 64 16.22 -37.99 -41.27
C ARG A 64 16.85 -39.06 -40.40
#